data_AF-A0A1X2KGR5-F1
#
_entry.id   AF-A0A1X2KGR5-F1
#
_cell.length_a   1.000
_cell.length_b   1.000
_cell.length_c   1.000
_cell.angle_alpha   90.00
_cell.angle_beta   90.00
_cell.angle_gamma   90.00
#
_symmetry.space_group_name_H-M   'P 1'
#
loop_
_entity.id
_entity.type
_entity.pdbx_description
1 polymer ?
#
loop_
_entity_poly.entity_id
_entity_poly.type
_entity_poly.pdbx_seq_one_letter_code
_entity_poly.pdbx_strand_id
1 'polypeptide(L)'
;RMYRTGDLVRWGADGQLRYVGRADEQVKIRGYRIELGEIQAALTALDGVEQAVVIAREDRPGDKRLVGYVTGTADPAQLRVALGERLPEYMVPAAVVVIDALPLTPNGKLDTRALPEPGYQNAGYRA
;
A
#
# COMPACT_ATOMS: atom_id res chain seq x y z
N ARG A 1 22.30 -7.83 -16.94
CA ARG A 1 21.66 -6.55 -16.53
C ARG A 1 20.20 -6.85 -16.24
N MET A 2 19.70 -6.59 -15.02
CA MET A 2 18.27 -6.74 -14.71
C MET A 2 17.49 -5.47 -15.09
N TYR A 3 16.27 -5.65 -15.59
CA TYR A 3 15.31 -4.57 -15.88
C TYR A 3 14.20 -4.60 -14.82
N ARG A 4 13.85 -3.44 -14.25
CA ARG A 4 12.71 -3.30 -13.33
C ARG A 4 11.44 -3.10 -14.16
N THR A 5 10.53 -4.08 -14.18
CA THR A 5 9.31 -4.03 -15.02
C THR A 5 8.22 -3.13 -14.46
N GLY A 6 8.27 -2.84 -13.15
CA GLY A 6 7.20 -2.12 -12.46
C GLY A 6 5.98 -2.98 -12.18
N ASP A 7 6.04 -4.30 -12.40
CA ASP A 7 4.98 -5.23 -12.02
C ASP A 7 5.15 -5.68 -10.57
N LEU A 8 4.08 -5.62 -9.79
CA LEU A 8 3.97 -6.31 -8.52
C LEU A 8 3.61 -7.77 -8.80
N VAL A 9 4.46 -8.67 -8.34
CA VAL A 9 4.27 -10.12 -8.47
C VAL A 9 4.39 -10.78 -7.11
N ARG A 10 3.67 -11.87 -6.90
CA ARG A 10 3.84 -12.75 -5.73
C ARG A 10 4.23 -14.15 -6.18
N TRP A 11 4.98 -14.87 -5.36
CA TRP A 11 5.20 -16.29 -5.59
C TRP A 11 3.95 -17.09 -5.20
N GLY A 12 3.52 -17.98 -6.08
CA GLY A 12 2.56 -19.02 -5.77
C GLY A 12 3.21 -20.19 -5.04
N ALA A 13 2.41 -21.01 -4.37
CA ALA A 13 2.87 -22.24 -3.71
C ALA A 13 3.47 -23.28 -4.67
N ASP A 14 3.19 -23.11 -5.97
CA ASP A 14 3.74 -23.84 -7.11
C ASP A 14 5.10 -23.31 -7.59
N GLY A 15 5.65 -22.28 -6.93
CA GLY A 15 6.89 -21.63 -7.34
C GLY A 15 6.76 -20.81 -8.61
N GLN A 16 5.56 -20.35 -8.98
CA GLN A 16 5.33 -19.48 -10.13
C GLN A 16 5.07 -18.02 -9.70
N LEU A 17 5.54 -17.05 -10.48
CA LEU A 17 5.22 -15.64 -10.28
C LEU A 17 3.80 -15.34 -10.77
N ARG A 18 2.95 -14.84 -9.87
CA ARG A 18 1.59 -14.38 -10.17
C ARG A 18 1.56 -12.87 -10.17
N TYR A 19 1.10 -12.29 -11.27
CA TYR A 19 0.91 -10.85 -11.41
C TYR A 19 -0.20 -10.34 -10.48
N VAL A 20 0.13 -9.39 -9.63
CA VAL A 20 -0.77 -8.77 -8.64
C VAL A 20 -1.22 -7.39 -9.09
N GLY A 21 -0.36 -6.64 -9.77
CA GLY A 21 -0.64 -5.27 -10.22
C GLY A 21 0.61 -4.56 -10.72
N ARG A 22 0.55 -3.23 -10.82
CA ARG A 22 1.71 -2.40 -11.13
C ARG A 22 2.16 -1.66 -9.87
N ALA A 23 3.47 -1.66 -9.62
CA ALA A 23 4.09 -0.84 -8.60
C ALA A 23 4.08 0.64 -9.00
N ASP A 24 4.29 1.01 -10.26
CA ASP A 24 4.26 2.40 -10.75
C ASP A 24 2.85 2.92 -11.07
N GLU A 25 1.83 2.48 -10.32
CA GLU A 25 0.54 3.15 -10.38
C GLU A 25 0.68 4.55 -9.79
N GLN A 26 0.37 5.55 -10.61
CA GLN A 26 0.56 6.94 -10.28
C GLN A 26 -0.75 7.65 -10.03
N VAL A 27 -0.85 8.33 -8.89
CA VAL A 27 -2.07 9.00 -8.46
C VAL A 27 -1.83 10.48 -8.21
N LYS A 28 -2.89 11.29 -8.35
CA LYS A 28 -2.88 12.70 -7.96
C LYS A 28 -3.68 12.87 -6.67
N ILE A 29 -3.02 13.34 -5.62
CA ILE A 29 -3.64 13.60 -4.32
C ILE A 29 -3.17 14.97 -3.84
N ARG A 30 -4.11 15.89 -3.59
CA ARG A 30 -3.84 17.24 -3.04
C ARG A 30 -2.73 18.00 -3.79
N GLY A 31 -2.69 17.88 -5.12
CA GLY A 31 -1.69 18.53 -5.98
C GLY A 31 -0.38 17.74 -6.17
N TYR A 32 -0.13 16.71 -5.37
CA TYR A 32 1.04 15.85 -5.51
C TYR A 32 0.80 14.73 -6.51
N ARG A 33 1.81 14.45 -7.32
CA ARG A 33 1.88 13.29 -8.19
C ARG A 33 2.69 12.22 -7.46
N ILE A 34 2.03 11.14 -7.06
CA ILE A 34 2.57 10.14 -6.13
C ILE A 34 2.68 8.80 -6.85
N GLU A 35 3.85 8.17 -6.76
CA GLU A 35 4.10 6.81 -7.24
C GLU A 35 3.81 5.82 -6.11
N LEU A 36 2.74 5.04 -6.22
CA LEU A 36 2.31 4.15 -5.12
C LEU A 36 3.34 3.07 -4.80
N GLY A 37 4.09 2.63 -5.80
CA GLY A 37 5.11 1.59 -5.67
C GLY A 37 6.33 1.98 -4.87
N GLU A 38 6.62 3.29 -4.76
CA GLU A 38 7.67 3.76 -3.87
C GLU A 38 7.28 3.51 -2.41
N ILE A 39 6.05 3.87 -2.06
CA ILE A 39 5.50 3.66 -0.71
C ILE A 39 5.36 2.16 -0.42
N GLN A 40 4.89 1.39 -1.40
CA GLN A 40 4.75 -0.04 -1.27
C GLN A 40 6.11 -0.73 -1.06
N ALA A 41 7.12 -0.36 -1.85
CA ALA A 41 8.47 -0.90 -1.68
C ALA A 41 9.06 -0.53 -0.32
N ALA A 42 8.79 0.69 0.17
CA ALA A 42 9.19 1.11 1.50
C ALA A 42 8.51 0.26 2.59
N LEU A 43 7.20 -0.03 2.48
CA LEU A 43 6.47 -0.92 3.39
C LEU A 43 7.00 -2.35 3.38
N THR A 44 7.18 -2.95 2.21
CA THR A 44 7.71 -4.33 2.07
C THR A 44 9.11 -4.48 2.63
N ALA A 45 9.89 -3.39 2.72
CA ALA A 45 11.22 -3.40 3.30
C ALA A 45 11.25 -3.27 4.83
N LEU A 46 10.10 -3.18 5.50
CA LEU A 46 10.00 -3.11 6.96
C LEU A 46 9.78 -4.50 7.56
N ASP A 47 10.40 -4.74 8.73
CA ASP A 47 10.32 -6.03 9.42
C ASP A 47 8.87 -6.38 9.79
N GLY A 48 8.53 -7.66 9.64
CA GLY A 48 7.20 -8.18 9.94
C GLY A 48 6.15 -7.93 8.86
N VAL A 49 6.49 -7.27 7.75
CA VAL A 49 5.65 -7.14 6.56
C VAL A 49 5.97 -8.26 5.57
N GLU A 50 4.99 -9.10 5.25
CA GLU A 50 5.16 -10.18 4.26
C GLU A 50 4.75 -9.73 2.85
N GLN A 51 3.62 -9.04 2.75
CA GLN A 51 3.12 -8.41 1.54
C GLN A 51 2.62 -7.01 1.85
N ALA A 52 2.74 -6.10 0.90
CA ALA A 52 2.18 -4.75 1.01
C ALA A 52 1.54 -4.35 -0.31
N VAL A 53 0.44 -3.61 -0.21
CA VAL A 53 -0.15 -2.86 -1.33
C VAL A 53 -0.58 -1.48 -0.86
N VAL A 54 -0.40 -0.48 -1.70
CA VAL A 54 -0.83 0.90 -1.40
C VAL A 54 -1.82 1.32 -2.48
N ILE A 55 -2.95 1.89 -2.06
CA ILE A 55 -3.97 2.42 -2.97
C ILE A 55 -4.28 3.87 -2.64
N ALA A 56 -4.79 4.61 -3.63
CA ALA A 56 -5.55 5.82 -3.39
C ALA A 56 -7.03 5.44 -3.17
N ARG A 57 -7.53 5.69 -1.97
CA ARG A 57 -8.92 5.44 -1.57
C ARG A 57 -9.69 6.77 -1.49
N GLU A 58 -10.94 6.76 -1.92
CA GLU A 58 -11.85 7.92 -1.91
C GLU A 58 -13.18 7.52 -1.30
N ASP A 59 -13.29 7.54 0.02
CA ASP A 59 -14.52 7.17 0.73
C ASP A 59 -15.58 8.29 0.68
N ARG A 60 -15.14 9.54 0.43
CA ARG A 60 -16.01 10.70 0.22
C ARG A 60 -15.56 11.42 -1.04
N PRO A 61 -16.49 11.90 -1.89
CA PRO A 61 -16.12 12.63 -3.11
C PRO A 61 -15.16 13.79 -2.82
N GLY A 62 -14.03 13.81 -3.52
CA GLY A 62 -12.96 14.79 -3.40
C GLY A 62 -11.91 14.52 -2.31
N ASP A 63 -12.15 13.56 -1.39
CA ASP A 63 -11.24 13.25 -0.29
C ASP A 63 -10.43 11.98 -0.58
N LYS A 64 -9.51 12.09 -1.54
CA LYS A 64 -8.55 11.02 -1.85
C LYS A 64 -7.47 10.94 -0.78
N ARG A 65 -7.22 9.73 -0.28
CA ARG A 65 -6.20 9.42 0.73
C ARG A 65 -5.42 8.17 0.36
N LEU A 66 -4.15 8.15 0.73
CA LEU A 66 -3.34 6.94 0.63
C LEU A 66 -3.70 5.97 1.76
N VAL A 67 -3.84 4.70 1.43
CA VAL A 67 -4.04 3.60 2.40
C VAL A 67 -3.10 2.46 2.04
N GLY A 68 -2.33 2.00 3.03
CA GLY A 68 -1.50 0.80 2.92
C GLY A 68 -2.24 -0.41 3.51
N TYR A 69 -2.25 -1.52 2.79
CA TYR A 69 -2.70 -2.82 3.31
C TYR A 69 -1.49 -3.74 3.36
N VAL A 70 -1.29 -4.38 4.50
CA VAL A 70 -0.16 -5.28 4.72
C VAL A 70 -0.63 -6.62 5.24
N THR A 71 0.11 -7.67 4.93
CA THR A 71 0.03 -8.98 5.61
C THR A 71 1.27 -9.15 6.49
N GLY A 72 1.17 -10.02 7.49
CA GLY A 72 2.26 -10.30 8.43
C GLY A 72 1.93 -9.87 9.86
N THR A 73 2.96 -9.58 10.64
CA THR A 73 2.86 -9.38 12.11
C THR A 73 3.25 -7.98 12.57
N ALA A 74 3.64 -7.10 11.64
CA ALA A 74 4.05 -5.74 11.95
C ALA A 74 2.90 -4.89 12.52
N ASP A 75 3.23 -4.01 13.49
CA ASP A 75 2.29 -3.04 14.04
C ASP A 75 2.06 -1.88 13.05
N PRO A 76 0.80 -1.63 12.61
CA PRO A 76 0.47 -0.52 11.71
C PRO A 76 0.96 0.86 12.17
N ALA A 77 0.96 1.13 13.48
CA ALA A 77 1.38 2.42 14.01
C ALA A 77 2.90 2.61 13.82
N GLN A 78 3.68 1.57 14.11
CA GLN A 78 5.14 1.57 13.92
C GLN A 78 5.51 1.66 12.44
N LEU A 79 4.77 0.97 11.56
CA LEU A 79 4.99 1.07 10.12
C LEU A 79 4.82 2.51 9.61
N ARG A 80 3.79 3.22 10.08
CA ARG A 80 3.56 4.63 9.69
C ARG A 80 4.68 5.54 10.17
N VAL A 81 5.18 5.35 11.39
CA VAL A 81 6.33 6.10 11.92
C VAL A 81 7.57 5.84 11.07
N ALA A 82 7.90 4.58 10.81
CA ALA A 82 9.07 4.20 10.01
C ALA A 82 9.00 4.70 8.55
N LEU A 83 7.80 4.78 7.97
CA LEU A 83 7.61 5.42 6.67
C LEU A 83 7.88 6.93 6.73
N GLY A 84 7.41 7.61 7.77
CA GLY A 84 7.62 9.06 7.96
C GLY A 84 9.09 9.46 8.14
N GLU A 85 9.94 8.55 8.60
CA GLU A 85 11.39 8.77 8.68
C GLU A 85 12.09 8.65 7.32
N ARG A 86 11.44 8.02 6.33
CA ARG A 86 12.05 7.65 5.04
C ARG A 86 11.45 8.36 3.84
N LEU A 87 10.20 8.77 3.93
CA LEU A 87 9.43 9.35 2.85
C LEU A 87 8.92 10.75 3.23
N PRO A 88 8.70 11.63 2.23
CA PRO A 88 7.98 12.88 2.46
C PRO A 88 6.60 12.64 3.08
N GLU A 89 6.14 13.55 3.95
CA GLU A 89 4.88 13.42 4.69
C GLU A 89 3.67 13.12 3.79
N TYR A 90 3.59 13.76 2.61
CA TYR A 90 2.48 13.56 1.67
C TYR A 90 2.43 12.16 1.02
N MET A 91 3.50 11.37 1.15
CA MET A 91 3.56 9.97 0.70
C MET A 91 3.25 8.97 1.81
N VAL A 92 3.20 9.41 3.07
CA VAL A 92 2.89 8.53 4.20
C VAL A 92 1.39 8.19 4.17
N PRO A 93 0.98 6.91 4.14
CA PRO A 93 -0.42 6.53 4.15
C PRO A 93 -1.17 7.11 5.36
N ALA A 94 -2.39 7.59 5.11
CA ALA A 94 -3.28 8.08 6.16
C ALA A 94 -3.69 6.96 7.12
N ALA A 95 -3.69 5.71 6.64
CA ALA A 95 -3.88 4.51 7.42
C ALA A 95 -3.04 3.37 6.86
N VAL A 96 -2.60 2.48 7.76
CA VAL A 96 -2.07 1.16 7.41
C VAL A 96 -3.00 0.13 8.07
N VAL A 97 -3.42 -0.87 7.31
CA VAL A 97 -4.36 -1.90 7.76
C VAL A 97 -3.69 -3.27 7.60
N VAL A 98 -3.61 -4.03 8.69
CA VAL A 98 -3.17 -5.43 8.63
C VAL A 98 -4.37 -6.28 8.24
N ILE A 99 -4.18 -7.14 7.25
CA ILE A 99 -5.17 -8.11 6.78
C ILE A 99 -4.53 -9.50 6.68
N ASP A 100 -5.34 -10.54 6.79
CA ASP A 100 -4.84 -11.93 6.76
C ASP A 100 -4.26 -12.29 5.38
N ALA A 101 -4.88 -11.81 4.31
CA ALA A 101 -4.43 -12.03 2.95
C ALA A 101 -4.90 -10.90 2.02
N LEU A 102 -4.10 -10.59 1.00
CA LEU A 102 -4.51 -9.68 -0.07
C LEU A 102 -5.70 -10.31 -0.84
N PRO A 103 -6.85 -9.64 -0.95
CA PRO A 103 -7.97 -10.16 -1.74
C PRO A 103 -7.61 -10.08 -3.22
N LEU A 104 -7.73 -11.20 -3.92
CA LEU A 104 -7.43 -11.30 -5.35
C LEU A 104 -8.69 -11.71 -6.11
N THR A 105 -8.88 -11.13 -7.29
CA THR A 105 -9.82 -11.60 -8.31
C THR A 105 -9.46 -13.02 -8.76
N PRO A 106 -10.37 -13.75 -9.43
CA PRO A 106 -10.07 -15.07 -10.01
C PRO A 106 -8.86 -15.08 -10.96
N ASN A 107 -8.54 -13.93 -11.57
CA ASN A 107 -7.39 -13.75 -12.45
C ASN A 107 -6.09 -13.38 -11.70
N GLY A 108 -6.08 -13.44 -10.37
CA GLY A 108 -4.90 -13.18 -9.54
C GLY A 108 -4.56 -11.70 -9.33
N LYS A 109 -5.30 -10.77 -9.93
CA LYS A 109 -5.15 -9.32 -9.69
C LYS A 109 -5.74 -8.92 -8.35
N LEU A 110 -5.22 -7.88 -7.71
CA LEU A 110 -5.82 -7.28 -6.51
C LEU A 110 -7.30 -6.92 -6.75
N ASP A 111 -8.17 -7.34 -5.84
CA ASP A 111 -9.57 -6.90 -5.78
C ASP A 111 -9.68 -5.72 -4.81
N THR A 112 -9.56 -4.50 -5.34
CA THR A 112 -9.61 -3.28 -4.53
C THR A 112 -10.96 -3.06 -3.86
N ARG A 113 -12.05 -3.66 -4.37
CA ARG A 113 -13.39 -3.53 -3.79
C ARG A 113 -13.60 -4.42 -2.57
N ALA A 114 -12.81 -5.48 -2.45
CA ALA A 114 -12.84 -6.40 -1.31
C ALA A 114 -11.91 -5.96 -0.17
N LEU A 115 -11.18 -4.86 -0.33
CA LEU A 115 -10.31 -4.33 0.73
C LEU A 115 -11.13 -3.71 1.87
N PRO A 116 -10.85 -4.08 3.14
CA PRO A 116 -11.56 -3.52 4.30
C PRO A 116 -11.46 -2.00 4.39
N GLU A 117 -12.44 -1.36 4.99
CA GLU A 117 -12.36 0.08 5.27
C GLU A 117 -11.31 0.37 6.34
N PRO A 118 -10.43 1.35 6.14
CA PRO A 118 -9.45 1.73 7.16
C PRO A 118 -10.15 2.44 8.33
N GLY A 119 -9.82 2.04 9.55
CA GLY A 119 -10.09 2.84 10.74
C GLY A 119 -9.19 4.09 10.72
N TYR A 120 -9.70 5.21 10.21
CA TYR A 120 -8.96 6.47 10.26
C TYR A 120 -8.84 6.94 11.71
N GLN A 121 -7.68 6.72 12.32
CA GLN A 121 -7.34 7.45 13.54
C GLN A 121 -7.15 8.92 13.14
N ASN A 122 -7.96 9.79 13.73
CA ASN A 122 -7.86 11.25 13.54
C ASN A 122 -6.44 11.67 13.92
N ALA A 123 -5.56 11.85 12.93
CA ALA A 123 -4.36 12.63 13.08
C ALA A 123 -4.84 14.08 13.25
N GLY A 124 -5.15 14.42 14.51
CA GLY A 124 -5.51 15.77 14.89
C GLY A 124 -4.38 16.70 14.49
N TYR A 125 -4.63 17.50 13.46
CA TYR A 125 -3.87 18.69 13.12
C TYR A 125 -3.85 19.57 14.38
N ARG A 126 -2.72 19.59 15.09
CA ARG A 126 -2.45 20.63 16.07
C ARG A 126 -2.01 21.85 15.27
N ALA A 127 -2.88 22.85 15.27
CA ALA A 127 -2.60 24.21 14.85
C ALA A 127 -1.44 24.83 15.67
#